data_AF-A0A368NHI9-F1
#
_entry.id   AF-A0A368NHI9-F1
#
_cell.length_a   1.000
_cell.length_b   1.000
_cell.length_c   1.000
_cell.angle_alpha   90.00
_cell.angle_beta   90.00
_cell.angle_gamma   90.00
#
_symmetry.space_group_name_H-M   'P 1'
#
loop_
_entity.id
_entity.type
_entity.pdbx_description
1 polymer ?
#
loop_
_entity_poly.entity_id
_entity_poly.type
_entity_poly.pdbx_seq_one_letter_code
_entity_poly.pdbx_strand_id
1 'polypeptide(L)'
;MSSTFDFYQSEEFRNELRVCRLFRLKYPRGGHYNDGFELLGEIKFANGEELLKALDVIGVSYKIHSEKPQVWCPPPLAVGSETCWIEYENIVTCFGYKTYVKIGTCEPSLEFNFNSVSWYEVTLEDVKRAASFEKVLISYNLL
;
A
#
# COMPACT_ATOMS: atom_id res chain seq x y z
N MET A 1 -18.81 -22.25 15.37
CA MET A 1 -18.27 -20.91 15.02
C MET A 1 -17.01 -21.16 14.23
N SER A 2 -17.01 -20.83 12.93
CA SER A 2 -15.77 -20.80 12.14
C SER A 2 -14.88 -19.74 12.77
N SER A 3 -13.67 -20.10 13.20
CA SER A 3 -12.73 -19.09 13.69
C SER A 3 -12.37 -18.15 12.54
N THR A 4 -12.01 -16.90 12.85
CA THR A 4 -11.51 -15.94 11.86
C THR A 4 -10.33 -16.50 11.06
N PHE A 5 -9.54 -17.38 11.68
CA PHE A 5 -8.48 -18.13 11.00
C PHE A 5 -9.00 -19.13 9.98
N ASP A 6 -10.09 -19.85 10.26
CA ASP A 6 -10.70 -20.80 9.32
C ASP A 6 -11.20 -20.09 8.05
N PHE A 7 -11.69 -18.85 8.17
CA PHE A 7 -12.07 -18.03 7.02
C PHE A 7 -10.86 -17.74 6.11
N TYR A 8 -9.74 -17.28 6.66
CA TYR A 8 -8.52 -17.01 5.88
C TYR A 8 -7.83 -18.28 5.36
N GLN A 9 -8.16 -19.45 5.92
CA GLN A 9 -7.73 -20.75 5.42
C GLN A 9 -8.70 -21.37 4.40
N SER A 10 -9.88 -20.78 4.20
CA SER A 10 -10.85 -21.26 3.22
C SER A 10 -10.26 -21.30 1.81
N GLU A 11 -10.67 -22.30 1.04
CA GLU A 11 -10.17 -22.47 -0.33
C GLU A 11 -10.49 -21.27 -1.20
N GLU A 12 -11.69 -20.70 -1.06
CA GLU A 12 -12.13 -19.51 -1.79
C GLU A 12 -11.18 -18.31 -1.55
N PHE A 13 -10.94 -17.96 -0.28
CA PHE A 13 -10.08 -16.83 0.07
C PHE A 13 -8.64 -17.04 -0.43
N ARG A 14 -8.10 -18.25 -0.23
CA ARG A 14 -6.73 -18.57 -0.64
C ARG A 14 -6.57 -18.59 -2.15
N ASN A 15 -7.56 -19.07 -2.89
CA ASN A 15 -7.52 -19.10 -4.35
C ASN A 15 -7.57 -17.69 -4.93
N GLU A 16 -8.39 -16.80 -4.38
CA GLU A 16 -8.42 -15.40 -4.83
C GLU A 16 -7.10 -14.68 -4.50
N LEU A 17 -6.57 -14.85 -3.29
CA LEU A 17 -5.31 -14.21 -2.89
C LEU A 17 -4.11 -14.71 -3.71
N ARG A 18 -4.14 -15.95 -4.19
CA ARG A 18 -3.09 -16.52 -5.07
C ARG A 18 -3.02 -15.82 -6.43
N VAL A 19 -4.09 -15.18 -6.87
CA VAL A 19 -4.10 -14.41 -8.13
C VAL A 19 -3.29 -13.12 -7.99
N CYS A 20 -3.25 -12.55 -6.78
CA CYS A 20 -2.47 -11.34 -6.48
C CYS A 20 -0.96 -11.64 -6.54
N ARG A 21 -0.21 -10.85 -7.29
CA ARG A 21 1.26 -10.85 -7.35
C ARG A 21 1.87 -9.93 -6.30
N LEU A 22 1.25 -8.77 -6.09
CA LEU A 22 1.70 -7.69 -5.23
C LEU A 22 1.14 -7.84 -3.81
N PHE A 23 -0.17 -8.10 -3.69
CA PHE A 23 -0.83 -8.11 -2.38
C PHE A 23 -0.65 -9.43 -1.61
N ARG A 24 -0.44 -9.29 -0.30
CA ARG A 24 -0.25 -10.38 0.65
C ARG A 24 -1.03 -10.11 1.93
N LEU A 25 -1.56 -11.18 2.51
CA LEU A 25 -2.19 -11.12 3.83
C LEU A 25 -1.10 -11.12 4.90
N LYS A 26 -1.00 -10.02 5.65
CA LYS A 26 -0.19 -9.94 6.87
C LYS A 26 -1.03 -10.44 8.03
N TYR A 27 -0.49 -11.43 8.75
CA TYR A 27 -1.11 -12.03 9.92
C TYR A 27 -0.81 -11.19 11.18
N PRO A 28 -1.73 -11.18 12.16
CA PRO A 28 -1.46 -10.57 13.45
C PRO A 28 -0.32 -11.29 14.18
N ARG A 29 0.46 -10.55 14.98
CA ARG A 29 1.64 -11.05 15.71
C ARG A 29 1.34 -11.56 17.13
N GLY A 30 0.08 -11.56 17.55
CA GLY A 30 -0.42 -12.10 18.82
C GLY A 30 -0.16 -11.25 20.06
N GLY A 31 -0.08 -9.91 19.96
CA GLY A 31 0.44 -9.08 21.06
C GLY A 31 -0.39 -7.88 21.55
N HIS A 32 -1.30 -7.31 20.75
CA HIS A 32 -1.91 -6.00 21.08
C HIS A 32 -3.35 -5.82 20.55
N TYR A 33 -4.07 -4.81 21.07
CA TYR A 33 -5.43 -4.43 20.65
C TYR A 33 -5.55 -3.98 19.17
N ASN A 34 -4.42 -3.65 18.52
CA ASN A 34 -4.34 -3.20 17.13
C ASN A 34 -3.71 -4.26 16.20
N ASP A 35 -3.85 -5.52 16.56
CA ASP A 35 -3.17 -6.63 15.91
C ASP A 35 -4.18 -7.46 15.12
N GLY A 36 -4.38 -7.06 13.87
CA GLY A 36 -5.32 -7.68 12.96
C GLY A 36 -4.69 -8.15 11.66
N PHE A 37 -5.55 -8.56 10.75
CA PHE A 37 -5.15 -8.94 9.40
C PHE A 37 -5.12 -7.70 8.50
N GLU A 38 -4.06 -7.58 7.71
CA GLU A 38 -3.90 -6.49 6.75
C GLU A 38 -3.62 -7.05 5.35
N LEU A 39 -4.25 -6.48 4.33
CA LEU A 39 -3.96 -6.78 2.94
C LEU A 39 -2.98 -5.73 2.41
N LEU A 40 -1.70 -6.09 2.36
CA LEU A 40 -0.61 -5.18 2.05
C LEU A 40 0.03 -5.50 0.71
N GLY A 41 0.33 -4.48 -0.08
CA GLY A 41 1.15 -4.57 -1.28
C GLY A 41 2.31 -3.59 -1.21
N GLU A 42 3.48 -3.92 -1.76
CA GLU A 42 4.63 -3.02 -1.79
C GLU A 42 5.29 -3.02 -3.17
N ILE A 43 5.43 -1.84 -3.77
CA ILE A 43 6.21 -1.63 -4.99
C ILE A 43 7.50 -0.92 -4.61
N LYS A 44 8.64 -1.49 -4.99
CA LYS A 44 9.96 -0.89 -4.81
C LYS A 44 10.42 -0.23 -6.10
N PHE A 45 11.04 0.93 -5.98
CA PHE A 45 11.56 1.73 -7.07
C PHE A 45 13.08 1.80 -6.99
N ALA A 46 13.74 2.02 -8.13
CA ALA A 46 15.19 2.07 -8.15
C ALA A 46 15.73 3.35 -7.47
N ASN A 47 14.95 4.43 -7.49
CA ASN A 47 15.33 5.74 -6.98
C ASN A 47 14.10 6.59 -6.64
N GLY A 48 14.33 7.76 -6.03
CA GLY A 48 13.25 8.69 -5.68
C GLY A 48 12.54 9.32 -6.88
N GLU A 49 13.18 9.48 -8.03
CA GLU A 49 12.52 10.03 -9.22
C GLU A 49 11.44 9.08 -9.76
N GLU A 50 11.72 7.78 -9.78
CA GLU A 50 10.74 6.75 -10.14
C GLU A 50 9.59 6.68 -9.14
N LEU A 51 9.88 6.83 -7.83
CA LEU A 51 8.85 6.94 -6.81
C LEU A 51 7.91 8.12 -7.05
N LEU A 52 8.47 9.32 -7.32
CA LEU A 52 7.67 10.51 -7.58
C LEU A 52 6.79 10.35 -8.83
N LYS A 53 7.34 9.77 -9.91
CA LYS A 53 6.56 9.44 -11.11
C LYS A 53 5.43 8.47 -10.80
N ALA A 54 5.68 7.46 -9.94
CA ALA A 54 4.64 6.53 -9.54
C ALA A 54 3.53 7.24 -8.73
N LEU A 55 3.88 8.15 -7.81
CA LEU A 55 2.92 8.97 -7.07
C LEU A 55 2.04 9.79 -8.02
N ASP A 56 2.63 10.43 -9.03
CA ASP A 56 1.90 11.18 -10.06
C ASP A 56 0.91 10.26 -10.81
N VAL A 57 1.36 9.08 -11.22
CA VAL A 57 0.55 8.11 -11.98
C VAL A 57 -0.64 7.59 -11.17
N ILE A 58 -0.45 7.30 -9.88
CA ILE A 58 -1.53 6.83 -9.00
C ILE A 58 -2.41 7.96 -8.45
N GLY A 59 -2.09 9.22 -8.77
CA GLY A 59 -2.87 10.39 -8.39
C GLY A 59 -2.73 10.81 -6.92
N VAL A 60 -1.60 10.51 -6.28
CA VAL A 60 -1.31 10.99 -4.93
C VAL A 60 -0.81 12.43 -5.02
N SER A 61 -1.49 13.35 -4.34
CA SER A 61 -1.01 14.73 -4.20
C SER A 61 0.12 14.79 -3.18
N TYR A 62 1.23 15.43 -3.55
CA TYR A 62 2.37 15.64 -2.66
C TYR A 62 3.02 17.02 -2.82
N LYS A 63 3.79 17.41 -1.81
CA LYS A 63 4.67 18.60 -1.80
C LYS A 63 6.09 18.17 -1.45
N ILE A 64 7.05 18.79 -2.12
CA ILE A 64 8.48 18.57 -1.89
C ILE A 64 9.01 19.72 -1.04
N HIS A 65 9.76 19.39 0.00
CA HIS A 65 10.42 20.36 0.88
C HIS A 65 11.92 20.09 0.93
N SER A 66 12.74 21.15 0.85
CA SER A 66 14.19 21.07 1.03
C SER A 66 14.59 20.91 2.51
N GLU A 67 13.74 21.35 3.42
CA GLU A 67 13.92 21.27 4.87
C GLU A 67 12.80 20.44 5.50
N LYS A 68 13.02 19.93 6.70
CA LYS A 68 12.03 19.10 7.39
C LYS A 68 10.80 19.95 7.72
N PRO A 69 9.60 19.61 7.20
CA PRO A 69 8.39 20.33 7.54
C PRO A 69 7.94 20.00 8.97
N GLN A 70 7.05 20.84 9.52
CA GLN A 70 6.49 20.62 10.86
C GLN A 70 5.48 19.46 10.91
N VAL A 71 4.86 19.15 9.78
CA VAL A 71 3.94 18.02 9.65
C VAL A 71 4.71 16.70 9.58
N TRP A 72 4.06 15.61 9.98
CA TRP A 72 4.67 14.29 9.82
C TRP A 72 4.89 13.99 8.34
N CYS A 73 6.10 13.55 8.01
CA CYS A 73 6.52 13.08 6.70
C CYS A 73 7.54 11.94 6.90
N PRO A 74 7.69 11.03 5.92
CA PRO A 74 8.75 10.04 5.92
C PRO A 74 10.13 10.72 6.00
N PRO A 75 11.17 9.99 6.44
CA PRO A 75 12.56 10.43 6.31
C PRO A 75 12.87 10.92 4.89
N PRO A 76 13.83 11.85 4.75
CA PRO A 76 14.06 12.48 3.47
C PRO A 76 14.64 11.47 2.48
N LEU A 77 14.27 11.62 1.22
CA LEU A 77 14.61 10.72 0.13
C LEU A 77 15.55 11.43 -0.85
N ALA A 78 16.50 10.69 -1.40
CA ALA A 78 17.32 11.18 -2.51
C ALA A 78 16.51 11.19 -3.82
N VAL A 79 16.42 12.37 -4.44
CA VAL A 79 15.81 12.58 -5.76
C VAL A 79 16.85 13.30 -6.62
N GLY A 80 17.43 12.57 -7.58
CA GLY A 80 18.59 13.05 -8.34
C GLY A 80 19.78 13.35 -7.44
N SER A 81 20.28 14.58 -7.46
CA SER A 81 21.37 15.06 -6.60
C SER A 81 20.90 15.69 -5.29
N GLU A 82 19.60 15.81 -5.07
CA GLU A 82 19.02 16.50 -3.92
C GLU A 82 18.43 15.50 -2.92
N THR A 83 18.40 15.92 -1.65
CA THR A 83 17.70 15.20 -0.58
C THR A 83 16.49 16.01 -0.17
N CYS A 84 15.29 15.45 -0.28
CA CYS A 84 14.05 16.17 -0.04
C CYS A 84 13.07 15.42 0.87
N TRP A 85 12.22 16.17 1.56
CA TRP A 85 11.11 15.64 2.36
C TRP A 85 9.83 15.69 1.53
N ILE A 86 9.05 14.60 1.58
CA ILE A 86 7.81 14.46 0.80
C ILE A 86 6.60 14.49 1.76
N GLU A 87 5.82 15.56 1.72
CA GLU A 87 4.50 15.63 2.37
C GLU A 87 3.45 15.13 1.37
N TYR A 88 2.55 14.24 1.77
CA TYR A 88 1.55 13.66 0.87
C TYR A 88 0.27 13.25 1.61
N GLU A 89 -0.83 13.12 0.88
CA GLU A 89 -2.06 12.52 1.39
C GLU A 89 -1.98 10.99 1.36
N ASN A 90 -2.15 10.36 2.52
CA ASN A 90 -2.05 8.91 2.67
C ASN A 90 -3.37 8.17 2.41
N ILE A 91 -4.53 8.84 2.45
CA ILE A 91 -5.83 8.27 2.06
C ILE A 91 -6.22 8.87 0.72
N VAL A 92 -6.17 8.07 -0.33
CA VAL A 92 -6.36 8.53 -1.70
C VAL A 92 -7.27 7.59 -2.48
N THR A 93 -7.82 8.08 -3.59
CA THR A 93 -8.56 7.25 -4.55
C THR A 93 -7.70 7.01 -5.78
N CYS A 94 -6.98 5.90 -5.82
CA CYS A 94 -6.11 5.52 -6.92
C CYS A 94 -6.92 4.73 -7.96
N PHE A 95 -7.06 5.24 -9.18
CA PHE A 95 -7.81 4.60 -10.27
C PHE A 95 -9.25 4.18 -9.89
N GLY A 96 -9.92 4.97 -9.04
CA GLY A 96 -11.27 4.66 -8.55
C GLY A 96 -11.32 3.74 -7.32
N TYR A 97 -10.17 3.28 -6.81
CA TYR A 97 -10.08 2.46 -5.60
C TYR A 97 -9.64 3.33 -4.42
N LYS A 98 -10.48 3.40 -3.37
CA LYS A 98 -10.06 3.98 -2.10
C LYS A 98 -8.98 3.10 -1.47
N THR A 99 -7.83 3.70 -1.21
CA THR A 99 -6.63 3.00 -0.79
C THR A 99 -5.86 3.85 0.20
N TYR A 100 -5.25 3.20 1.19
CA TYR A 100 -4.24 3.87 2.00
C TYR A 100 -2.85 3.62 1.42
N VAL A 101 -2.12 4.69 1.13
CA VAL A 101 -0.78 4.68 0.57
C VAL A 101 0.22 5.17 1.60
N LYS A 102 1.37 4.52 1.68
CA LYS A 102 2.49 4.95 2.51
C LYS A 102 3.79 4.89 1.71
N ILE A 103 4.53 5.98 1.74
CA ILE A 103 5.92 6.01 1.26
C ILE A 103 6.82 5.29 2.26
N GLY A 104 7.66 4.39 1.76
CA GLY A 104 8.66 3.67 2.54
C GLY A 104 9.65 4.60 3.24
N THR A 105 10.09 4.24 4.45
CA THR A 105 10.95 5.11 5.26
C THR A 105 12.44 4.88 5.08
N CYS A 106 12.82 3.76 4.47
CA CYS A 106 14.21 3.33 4.33
C CYS A 106 14.64 3.16 2.87
N GLU A 107 13.70 2.86 1.99
CA GLU A 107 13.93 2.61 0.57
C GLU A 107 12.85 3.34 -0.24
N PRO A 108 13.11 3.71 -1.51
CA PRO A 108 12.08 4.25 -2.39
C PRO A 108 11.02 3.18 -2.66
N SER A 109 9.94 3.16 -1.86
CA SER A 109 8.83 2.22 -2.04
C SER A 109 7.47 2.86 -1.75
N LEU A 110 6.43 2.27 -2.32
CA LEU A 110 5.03 2.54 -2.02
C LEU A 110 4.38 1.30 -1.44
N GLU A 111 3.92 1.42 -0.21
CA GLU A 111 3.09 0.45 0.48
C GLU A 111 1.61 0.81 0.29
N PHE A 112 0.78 -0.18 0.00
CA PHE A 112 -0.68 -0.06 -0.13
C PHE A 112 -1.35 -0.91 0.95
N ASN A 113 -2.29 -0.35 1.70
CA ASN A 113 -3.23 -1.11 2.52
C ASN A 113 -4.62 -1.05 1.87
N PHE A 114 -5.18 -2.23 1.58
CA PHE A 114 -6.41 -2.40 0.81
C PHE A 114 -7.64 -2.81 1.63
N ASN A 115 -7.52 -2.83 2.96
CA ASN A 115 -8.67 -3.12 3.80
C ASN A 115 -9.76 -2.04 3.63
N SER A 116 -11.00 -2.43 3.35
CA SER A 116 -12.11 -1.47 3.16
C SER A 116 -12.88 -1.10 4.42
N VAL A 117 -13.05 -2.06 5.32
CA VAL A 117 -13.96 -1.94 6.48
C VAL A 117 -13.21 -1.50 7.73
N SER A 118 -12.08 -2.14 8.03
CA SER A 118 -11.26 -1.82 9.19
C SER A 118 -9.79 -2.09 8.90
N TRP A 119 -8.90 -1.45 9.66
CA TRP A 119 -7.46 -1.67 9.58
C TRP A 119 -7.00 -3.07 9.99
N TYR A 120 -7.91 -3.91 10.50
CA TYR A 120 -7.58 -5.15 11.22
C TYR A 120 -8.34 -6.37 10.68
N GLU A 121 -9.21 -6.17 9.69
CA GLU A 121 -10.02 -7.21 9.08
C GLU A 121 -9.95 -7.09 7.56
N VAL A 122 -9.66 -8.21 6.90
CA VAL A 122 -9.63 -8.32 5.44
C VAL A 122 -10.81 -9.16 4.99
N THR A 123 -11.60 -8.62 4.07
CA THR A 123 -12.72 -9.34 3.49
C THR A 123 -12.31 -10.01 2.17
N LEU A 124 -13.10 -10.97 1.69
CA LEU A 124 -12.90 -11.54 0.35
C LEU A 124 -13.00 -10.47 -0.74
N GLU A 125 -13.88 -9.49 -0.56
CA GLU A 125 -14.05 -8.38 -1.49
C GLU A 125 -12.80 -7.49 -1.57
N ASP A 126 -12.08 -7.29 -0.45
CA ASP A 126 -10.80 -6.59 -0.46
C ASP A 126 -9.78 -7.30 -1.34
N VAL A 127 -9.74 -8.63 -1.32
CA VAL A 127 -8.85 -9.43 -2.16
C VAL A 127 -9.22 -9.31 -3.64
N LYS A 128 -10.52 -9.38 -3.98
CA LYS A 128 -11.01 -9.21 -5.36
C LYS A 128 -10.71 -7.80 -5.90
N ARG A 129 -10.88 -6.79 -5.06
CA ARG A 129 -10.51 -5.39 -5.36
C ARG A 129 -9.01 -5.26 -5.58
N ALA A 130 -8.18 -5.87 -4.73
CA ALA A 130 -6.73 -5.86 -4.87
C ALA A 130 -6.27 -6.54 -6.18
N ALA A 131 -6.83 -7.70 -6.52
CA ALA A 131 -6.55 -8.39 -7.79
C ALA A 131 -6.94 -7.53 -9.01
N SER A 132 -8.04 -6.79 -8.92
CA SER A 132 -8.48 -5.87 -9.98
C SER A 132 -7.57 -4.65 -10.06
N PHE A 133 -7.15 -4.10 -8.93
CA PHE A 133 -6.21 -2.97 -8.85
C PHE A 133 -4.85 -3.33 -9.43
N GLU A 134 -4.33 -4.54 -9.18
CA GLU A 134 -3.08 -5.00 -9.80
C GLU A 134 -3.14 -5.02 -11.33
N LYS A 135 -4.28 -5.41 -11.92
CA LYS A 135 -4.45 -5.34 -13.39
C LYS A 135 -4.35 -3.90 -13.90
N VAL A 136 -4.86 -2.94 -13.13
CA VAL A 136 -4.73 -1.51 -13.46
C VAL A 136 -3.27 -1.07 -13.33
N LEU A 137 -2.57 -1.42 -12.23
CA LEU A 137 -1.15 -1.12 -12.07
C LEU A 137 -0.30 -1.64 -13.24
N ILE A 138 -0.55 -2.87 -13.70
CA ILE A 138 0.12 -3.45 -14.88
C ILE A 138 -0.16 -2.61 -16.14
N SER A 139 -1.40 -2.15 -16.35
CA SER A 139 -1.74 -1.32 -17.51
C SER A 139 -1.05 0.05 -17.53
N TYR A 140 -0.60 0.53 -16.37
CA TYR A 140 0.21 1.75 -16.21
C TYR A 140 1.72 1.48 -16.09
N ASN A 141 2.17 0.24 -16.31
CA ASN A 141 3.56 -0.21 -16.17
C ASN A 141 4.17 0.03 -14.78
N LEU A 142 3.36 -0.10 -13.71
CA LEU A 142 3.83 -0.01 -12.33
C LEU A 142 4.14 -1.39 -11.70
N LEU A 143 3.77 -2.49 -12.37
CA LEU A 143 3.96 -3.88 -11.94
C LEU A 143 4.18 -4.80 -13.14
#